data_AF-A0A182WFH6-F1
#
_entry.id   AF-A0A182WFH6-F1
#
_cell.length_a   1.000
_cell.length_b   1.000
_cell.length_c   1.000
_cell.angle_alpha   90.00
_cell.angle_beta   90.00
_cell.angle_gamma   90.00
#
_symmetry.space_group_name_H-M   'P 1'
#
loop_
_entity.id
_entity.type
_entity.pdbx_description
1 polymer ?
#
loop_
_entity_poly.entity_id
_entity_poly.type
_entity_poly.pdbx_seq_one_letter_code
_entity_poly.pdbx_strand_id
1 'polypeptide(L)'
;YGVLIYPIFFIIALQDVYYSWRRVLEGNKDVGTMCILQLFVDMTGFFYTIELADLTLLKEDSQSLLEEKIYKAPFEICDIMDRTFVVNFNKFWHQAIVKQWKELLLENDWFNKSVMFAVVLANSDCDECVMVGSFIGAHLLPNLCSARSHLLNDLEKGSWWRRNQSTSSLQKKQNYIDQICQTLIPDIKHGLQFASVADIIMDQIFETILAFPQLIVLEYGQLDLIGEGLQFKNRKAVSKVLQCLKILMVDAFHSGAKETVALYILRRETQLTCIMDAYKKTESKILHLFLDALGVVGNVLLSEETAEKIVLKMFGTDQAVINAAIDLHGIYCASIHPPAEVETNALAAILEAFERYAYPLASFN
;
A
#
# COMPACT_ATOMS: atom_id res chain seq x y z
N TYR A 1 -32.99 16.93 12.21
CA TYR A 1 -31.93 17.93 11.96
C TYR A 1 -30.60 17.21 11.90
N GLY A 2 -30.33 16.53 10.78
CA GLY A 2 -29.03 15.91 10.51
C GLY A 2 -28.11 17.00 10.00
N VAL A 3 -27.15 17.43 10.81
CA VAL A 3 -26.03 18.21 10.29
C VAL A 3 -25.21 17.23 9.47
N LEU A 4 -25.31 17.33 8.14
CA LEU A 4 -24.43 16.61 7.23
C LEU A 4 -23.00 16.89 7.67
N ILE A 5 -22.23 15.83 7.95
CA ILE A 5 -20.80 15.93 8.22
C ILE A 5 -20.04 16.33 6.95
N TYR A 6 -20.68 16.12 5.79
CA TYR A 6 -20.14 16.36 4.47
C TYR A 6 -19.65 17.80 4.19
N PRO A 7 -20.41 18.90 4.43
CA PRO A 7 -19.92 20.26 4.18
C PRO A 7 -18.86 20.73 5.18
N ILE A 8 -18.72 20.01 6.30
CA ILE A 8 -17.88 20.41 7.43
C ILE A 8 -16.40 20.13 7.14
N PHE A 9 -16.10 19.09 6.35
CA PHE A 9 -14.73 18.76 5.94
C PHE A 9 -14.13 19.73 4.91
N PHE A 10 -14.91 20.69 4.39
CA PHE A 10 -14.44 21.64 3.37
C PHE A 10 -14.11 23.03 3.93
N ILE A 11 -14.62 23.45 5.11
CA ILE A 11 -14.56 24.87 5.54
C ILE A 11 -14.24 25.09 7.04
N ILE A 12 -14.34 24.09 7.93
CA ILE A 12 -14.28 24.31 9.40
C ILE A 12 -12.93 23.91 10.02
N ALA A 13 -12.57 24.53 11.15
CA ALA A 13 -11.48 24.07 12.00
C ALA A 13 -11.73 22.61 12.41
N LEU A 14 -10.99 21.66 11.82
CA LEU A 14 -11.19 20.23 11.98
C LEU A 14 -11.26 19.74 13.44
N GLN A 15 -10.61 20.45 14.36
CA GLN A 15 -10.72 20.17 15.79
C GLN A 15 -12.16 20.31 16.30
N ASP A 16 -12.90 21.33 15.86
CA ASP A 16 -14.30 21.54 16.25
C ASP A 16 -15.20 20.42 15.72
N VAL A 17 -14.91 19.93 14.52
CA VAL A 17 -15.60 18.79 13.89
C VAL A 17 -15.41 17.54 14.73
N TYR A 18 -14.16 17.25 15.07
CA TYR A 18 -13.80 16.12 15.91
C TYR A 18 -14.47 16.22 17.29
N TYR A 19 -14.37 17.36 17.96
CA TYR A 19 -14.97 17.53 19.30
C TYR A 19 -16.50 17.52 19.26
N SER A 20 -17.12 18.02 18.18
CA SER A 20 -18.56 17.95 17.98
C SER A 20 -19.02 16.50 17.83
N TRP A 21 -18.41 15.74 16.92
CA TRP A 21 -18.68 14.31 16.77
C TRP A 21 -18.44 13.55 18.07
N ARG A 22 -17.35 13.86 18.77
CA ARG A 22 -16.96 13.23 20.02
C ARG A 22 -18.02 13.42 21.11
N ARG A 23 -18.58 14.63 21.27
CA ARG A 23 -19.68 14.90 22.20
C ARG A 23 -20.92 14.08 21.88
N VAL A 24 -21.24 13.92 20.59
CA VAL A 24 -22.37 13.08 20.15
C VAL A 24 -22.11 11.61 20.51
N LEU A 25 -20.90 11.10 20.25
CA LEU A 25 -20.50 9.73 20.58
C LEU A 25 -20.57 9.45 22.09
N GLU A 26 -20.13 10.39 22.92
CA GLU A 26 -20.17 10.27 24.39
C GLU A 26 -21.60 10.32 24.93
N GLY A 27 -22.49 11.09 24.31
CA GLY A 27 -23.90 11.16 24.69
C GLY A 27 -24.72 9.95 24.22
N ASN A 28 -24.47 9.48 23.00
CA ASN A 28 -25.09 8.28 22.43
C ASN A 28 -24.14 7.62 21.42
N LYS A 29 -23.58 6.47 21.82
CA LYS A 29 -22.58 5.73 21.05
C LYS A 29 -23.07 5.30 19.67
N ASP A 30 -24.33 4.90 19.56
CA ASP A 30 -24.91 4.46 18.29
C ASP A 30 -25.06 5.64 17.34
N VAL A 31 -25.56 6.78 17.82
CA VAL A 31 -25.69 8.01 16.99
C VAL A 31 -24.31 8.50 16.53
N GLY A 32 -23.32 8.52 17.42
CA GLY A 32 -21.95 8.88 17.06
C GLY A 32 -21.32 7.92 16.03
N THR A 33 -21.66 6.62 16.11
CA THR A 33 -21.23 5.64 15.12
C THR A 33 -21.91 5.86 13.78
N MET A 34 -23.24 6.06 13.77
CA MET A 34 -24.01 6.33 12.56
C MET A 34 -23.52 7.56 11.82
N CYS A 35 -23.04 8.59 12.52
CA CYS A 35 -22.40 9.75 11.90
C CYS A 35 -21.18 9.38 11.03
N ILE A 36 -20.34 8.44 11.48
CA ILE A 36 -19.18 7.98 10.70
C ILE A 36 -19.63 7.11 9.53
N LEU A 37 -20.56 6.18 9.76
CA LEU A 37 -21.09 5.33 8.69
C LEU A 37 -21.80 6.16 7.63
N GLN A 38 -22.51 7.21 8.04
CA GLN A 38 -23.14 8.16 7.12
C GLN A 38 -22.11 8.88 6.26
N LEU A 39 -20.98 9.32 6.84
CA LEU A 39 -19.89 9.89 6.05
C LEU A 39 -19.41 8.91 4.97
N PHE A 40 -19.28 7.62 5.31
CA PHE A 40 -18.85 6.61 4.33
C PHE A 40 -19.89 6.40 3.23
N VAL A 41 -21.19 6.40 3.56
CA VAL A 41 -22.26 6.35 2.56
C VAL A 41 -22.25 7.62 1.69
N ASP A 42 -22.15 8.81 2.28
CA ASP A 42 -22.12 10.07 1.56
C ASP A 42 -20.96 10.10 0.54
N MET A 43 -19.80 9.51 0.91
CA MET A 43 -18.64 9.37 0.03
C MET A 43 -18.90 8.52 -1.22
N THR A 44 -19.87 7.60 -1.18
CA THR A 44 -20.23 6.75 -2.32
C THR A 44 -21.16 7.44 -3.32
N GLY A 45 -21.80 8.55 -2.96
CA GLY A 45 -22.80 9.22 -3.80
C GLY A 45 -24.22 8.63 -3.72
N PHE A 46 -24.43 7.58 -2.93
CA PHE A 46 -25.78 7.08 -2.64
C PHE A 46 -26.49 7.97 -1.61
N PHE A 47 -27.68 8.44 -1.95
CA PHE A 47 -28.56 9.21 -1.05
C PHE A 47 -29.31 8.31 -0.08
N TYR A 48 -28.55 7.55 0.72
CA TYR A 48 -29.08 6.70 1.77
C TYR A 48 -28.76 7.30 3.14
N THR A 49 -29.75 7.33 4.04
CA THR A 49 -29.54 7.74 5.43
C THR A 49 -29.44 6.51 6.32
N ILE A 50 -28.32 6.33 7.02
CA ILE A 50 -28.12 5.25 7.97
C ILE A 50 -29.15 5.37 9.10
N GLU A 51 -29.82 4.25 9.39
CA GLU A 51 -30.77 4.10 10.48
C GLU A 51 -30.20 3.22 11.61
N LEU A 52 -30.81 3.28 12.79
CA LEU A 52 -30.35 2.48 13.94
C LEU A 52 -30.39 0.97 13.65
N ALA A 53 -31.38 0.51 12.88
CA ALA A 53 -31.50 -0.89 12.47
C ALA A 53 -30.33 -1.36 11.59
N ASP A 54 -29.66 -0.45 10.88
CA ASP A 54 -28.52 -0.78 10.03
C ASP A 54 -27.29 -1.17 10.84
N LEU A 55 -27.16 -0.68 12.08
CA LEU A 55 -26.08 -1.08 12.98
C LEU A 55 -26.18 -2.56 13.36
N THR A 56 -27.40 -3.08 13.45
CA THR A 56 -27.66 -4.50 13.70
C THR A 56 -27.43 -5.31 12.42
N LEU A 57 -27.98 -4.86 11.29
CA LEU A 57 -27.77 -5.51 9.99
C LEU A 57 -26.28 -5.61 9.65
N LEU A 58 -25.49 -4.57 9.90
CA LEU A 58 -24.05 -4.61 9.64
C LEU A 58 -23.34 -5.77 10.37
N LYS A 59 -23.84 -6.17 11.55
CA LYS A 59 -23.27 -7.29 12.33
C LYS A 59 -23.81 -8.65 11.91
N GLU A 60 -25.06 -8.71 11.45
CA GLU A 60 -25.79 -9.96 11.19
C GLU A 60 -25.79 -10.35 9.72
N ASP A 61 -25.99 -9.38 8.83
CA ASP A 61 -26.08 -9.54 7.38
C ASP A 61 -25.69 -8.22 6.67
N SER A 62 -24.38 -7.97 6.59
CA SER A 62 -23.83 -6.77 5.97
C SER A 62 -24.08 -6.67 4.47
N GLN A 63 -24.31 -7.81 3.80
CA GLN A 63 -24.58 -7.84 2.37
C GLN A 63 -25.99 -7.30 2.07
N SER A 64 -26.99 -7.72 2.86
CA SER A 64 -28.34 -7.18 2.76
C SER A 64 -28.38 -5.66 2.98
N LEU A 65 -27.53 -5.10 3.86
CA LEU A 65 -27.44 -3.65 4.02
C LEU A 65 -27.01 -2.95 2.72
N LEU A 66 -26.11 -3.54 1.95
CA LEU A 66 -25.70 -2.99 0.66
C LEU A 66 -26.80 -3.17 -0.40
N GLU A 67 -27.19 -4.43 -0.65
CA GLU A 67 -28.03 -4.82 -1.78
C GLU A 67 -29.49 -4.35 -1.64
N GLU A 68 -30.05 -4.50 -0.44
CA GLU A 68 -31.47 -4.25 -0.21
C GLU A 68 -31.76 -2.80 0.19
N LYS A 69 -30.74 -2.02 0.55
CA LYS A 69 -30.92 -0.65 1.05
C LYS A 69 -30.08 0.36 0.28
N ILE A 70 -28.75 0.32 0.42
CA ILE A 70 -27.87 1.37 -0.13
C ILE A 70 -27.97 1.43 -1.66
N TYR A 71 -27.89 0.30 -2.36
CA TYR A 71 -27.94 0.27 -3.83
C TYR A 71 -29.29 0.68 -4.42
N LYS A 72 -30.37 0.57 -3.62
CA LYS A 72 -31.72 0.98 -4.04
C LYS A 72 -31.97 2.46 -3.80
N ALA A 73 -31.07 3.15 -3.11
CA ALA A 73 -31.17 4.59 -2.92
C ALA A 73 -30.83 5.34 -4.22
N PRO A 74 -31.34 6.58 -4.39
CA PRO A 74 -30.91 7.43 -5.49
C PRO A 74 -29.40 7.63 -5.49
N PHE A 75 -28.80 7.76 -6.67
CA PHE A 75 -27.36 7.92 -6.85
C PHE A 75 -27.05 9.22 -7.60
N GLU A 76 -26.06 9.96 -7.12
CA GLU A 76 -25.43 11.06 -7.85
C GLU A 76 -23.91 10.91 -7.82
N ILE A 77 -23.30 11.07 -8.99
CA ILE A 77 -21.84 11.04 -9.14
C ILE A 77 -21.26 12.17 -8.30
N CYS A 78 -20.41 11.82 -7.34
CA CYS A 78 -19.80 12.78 -6.45
C CYS A 78 -18.26 12.73 -6.52
N ASP A 79 -17.64 13.84 -6.87
CA ASP A 79 -16.18 13.98 -6.87
C ASP A 79 -15.71 14.56 -5.52
N ILE A 80 -15.79 13.72 -4.48
CA ILE A 80 -15.57 14.12 -3.08
C ILE A 80 -14.08 14.10 -2.72
N MET A 81 -13.27 13.38 -3.49
CA MET A 81 -11.87 13.07 -3.18
C MET A 81 -10.92 14.21 -3.54
N ASP A 82 -11.33 15.46 -3.32
CA ASP A 82 -10.46 16.61 -3.52
C ASP A 82 -9.33 16.64 -2.48
N ARG A 83 -8.28 17.41 -2.78
CA ARG A 83 -7.09 17.48 -1.93
C ARG A 83 -7.40 17.98 -0.50
N THR A 84 -8.38 18.87 -0.36
CA THR A 84 -8.74 19.48 0.94
C THR A 84 -9.45 18.46 1.82
N PHE A 85 -10.42 17.75 1.24
CA PHE A 85 -11.14 16.67 1.88
C PHE A 85 -10.18 15.58 2.36
N VAL A 86 -9.30 15.08 1.48
CA VAL A 86 -8.32 14.02 1.83
C VAL A 86 -7.44 14.42 3.02
N VAL A 87 -6.93 15.66 3.03
CA VAL A 87 -6.11 16.17 4.14
C VAL A 87 -6.90 16.22 5.44
N ASN A 88 -8.15 16.70 5.39
CA ASN A 88 -8.99 16.83 6.58
C ASN A 88 -9.48 15.47 7.09
N PHE A 89 -9.81 14.55 6.17
CA PHE A 89 -10.14 13.16 6.47
C PHE A 89 -8.99 12.48 7.23
N ASN A 90 -7.76 12.55 6.70
CA ASN A 90 -6.62 11.94 7.37
C ASN A 90 -6.33 12.56 8.75
N LYS A 91 -6.39 13.90 8.87
CA LYS A 91 -6.21 14.57 10.17
C LYS A 91 -7.29 14.21 11.18
N PHE A 92 -8.54 13.96 10.75
CA PHE A 92 -9.62 13.51 11.62
C PHE A 92 -9.29 12.14 12.22
N TRP A 93 -8.89 11.20 11.37
CA TRP A 93 -8.50 9.85 11.81
C TRP A 93 -7.23 9.85 12.65
N HIS A 94 -6.26 10.72 12.35
CA HIS A 94 -5.11 10.93 13.21
C HIS A 94 -5.53 11.37 14.62
N GLN A 95 -6.48 12.30 14.74
CA GLN A 95 -7.02 12.72 16.03
C GLN A 95 -7.81 11.58 16.72
N ALA A 96 -8.67 10.87 15.99
CA ALA A 96 -9.56 9.84 16.53
C ALA A 96 -8.83 8.54 16.91
N ILE A 97 -7.76 8.18 16.19
CA ILE A 97 -7.02 6.92 16.38
C ILE A 97 -5.69 7.19 17.08
N VAL A 98 -4.83 8.03 16.51
CA VAL A 98 -3.44 8.18 17.00
C VAL A 98 -3.42 8.92 18.32
N LYS A 99 -4.12 10.05 18.46
CA LYS A 99 -4.11 10.81 19.72
C LYS A 99 -4.94 10.16 20.82
N GLN A 100 -6.00 9.44 20.47
CA GLN A 100 -6.90 8.76 21.43
C GLN A 100 -6.72 7.24 21.47
N TRP A 101 -5.55 6.73 21.11
CA TRP A 101 -5.32 5.29 20.99
C TRP A 101 -5.65 4.51 22.27
N LYS A 102 -5.42 5.10 23.46
CA LYS A 102 -5.74 4.45 24.75
C LYS A 102 -7.23 4.23 24.93
N GLU A 103 -8.02 5.22 24.56
CA GLU A 103 -9.47 5.20 24.64
C GLU A 103 -10.07 4.29 23.57
N LEU A 104 -9.56 4.37 22.35
CA LEU A 104 -9.93 3.46 21.26
C LEU A 104 -9.81 1.99 21.70
N LEU A 105 -8.73 1.64 22.42
CA LEU A 105 -8.49 0.29 22.92
C LEU A 105 -9.30 -0.10 24.15
N LEU A 106 -9.99 0.85 24.79
CA LEU A 106 -10.92 0.58 25.89
C LEU A 106 -12.36 0.44 25.36
N GLU A 107 -12.75 1.29 24.42
CA GLU A 107 -14.08 1.32 23.82
C GLU A 107 -14.00 1.36 22.30
N ASN A 108 -14.08 0.17 21.69
CA ASN A 108 -13.83 -0.01 20.26
C ASN A 108 -15.05 -0.37 19.40
N ASP A 109 -16.24 -0.52 19.97
CA ASP A 109 -17.40 -1.02 19.20
C ASP A 109 -17.78 -0.10 18.02
N TRP A 110 -17.76 1.23 18.20
CA TRP A 110 -18.00 2.19 17.10
C TRP A 110 -16.95 2.06 15.98
N PHE A 111 -15.69 1.84 16.36
CA PHE A 111 -14.58 1.73 15.43
C PHE A 111 -14.62 0.39 14.70
N ASN A 112 -14.94 -0.70 15.40
CA ASN A 112 -15.13 -2.02 14.80
C ASN A 112 -16.26 -1.99 13.77
N LYS A 113 -17.39 -1.33 14.06
CA LYS A 113 -18.47 -1.12 13.08
C LYS A 113 -17.97 -0.29 11.88
N SER A 114 -17.18 0.76 12.11
CA SER A 114 -16.62 1.58 11.04
C SER A 114 -15.67 0.79 10.13
N VAL A 115 -14.76 0.00 10.71
CA VAL A 115 -13.85 -0.89 9.97
C VAL A 115 -14.64 -1.95 9.20
N MET A 116 -15.58 -2.62 9.85
CA MET A 116 -16.43 -3.65 9.22
C MET A 116 -17.19 -3.07 8.03
N PHE A 117 -17.73 -1.86 8.14
CA PHE A 117 -18.41 -1.23 7.02
C PHE A 117 -17.45 -0.86 5.88
N ALA A 118 -16.25 -0.36 6.18
CA ALA A 118 -15.23 -0.08 5.15
C ALA A 118 -14.80 -1.36 4.40
N VAL A 119 -14.63 -2.48 5.10
CA VAL A 119 -14.34 -3.81 4.54
C VAL A 119 -15.48 -4.28 3.63
N VAL A 120 -16.72 -4.13 4.09
CA VAL A 120 -17.92 -4.50 3.34
C VAL A 120 -18.03 -3.69 2.05
N LEU A 121 -17.79 -2.37 2.11
CA LEU A 121 -17.73 -1.51 0.92
C LEU A 121 -16.63 -1.95 -0.05
N ALA A 122 -15.43 -2.24 0.44
CA ALA A 122 -14.27 -2.63 -0.36
C ALA A 122 -14.41 -4.00 -1.05
N ASN A 123 -15.29 -4.87 -0.54
CA ASN A 123 -15.57 -6.20 -1.09
C ASN A 123 -16.92 -6.27 -1.82
N SER A 124 -17.51 -5.12 -2.10
CA SER A 124 -18.82 -5.04 -2.71
C SER A 124 -18.78 -5.19 -4.23
N ASP A 125 -19.93 -5.49 -4.85
CA ASP A 125 -20.06 -5.56 -6.32
C ASP A 125 -20.28 -4.18 -6.98
N CYS A 126 -20.23 -3.09 -6.21
CA CYS A 126 -20.46 -1.72 -6.68
C CYS A 126 -19.14 -0.94 -6.71
N ASP A 127 -18.73 -0.47 -7.89
CA ASP A 127 -17.46 0.23 -8.10
C ASP A 127 -17.29 1.43 -7.14
N GLU A 128 -18.33 2.23 -6.94
CA GLU A 128 -18.32 3.38 -6.02
C GLU A 128 -18.08 2.97 -4.57
N CYS A 129 -18.71 1.89 -4.14
CA CYS A 129 -18.49 1.33 -2.81
C CYS A 129 -17.06 0.78 -2.68
N VAL A 130 -16.55 0.06 -3.68
CA VAL A 130 -15.18 -0.48 -3.65
C VAL A 130 -14.16 0.66 -3.57
N MET A 131 -14.31 1.69 -4.40
CA MET A 131 -13.44 2.87 -4.38
C MET A 131 -13.38 3.51 -2.99
N VAL A 132 -14.54 3.71 -2.36
CA VAL A 132 -14.66 4.34 -1.04
C VAL A 132 -14.11 3.44 0.06
N GLY A 133 -14.46 2.15 0.07
CA GLY A 133 -13.97 1.19 1.07
C GLY A 133 -12.45 1.07 1.06
N SER A 134 -11.85 0.91 -0.12
CA SER A 134 -10.39 0.85 -0.28
C SER A 134 -9.71 2.17 0.11
N PHE A 135 -10.32 3.32 -0.24
CA PHE A 135 -9.82 4.64 0.18
C PHE A 135 -9.81 4.80 1.70
N ILE A 136 -10.90 4.42 2.38
CA ILE A 136 -10.99 4.47 3.85
C ILE A 136 -9.92 3.57 4.46
N GLY A 137 -9.81 2.32 3.99
CA GLY A 137 -8.79 1.38 4.46
C GLY A 137 -7.38 1.93 4.32
N ALA A 138 -7.07 2.54 3.18
CA ALA A 138 -5.76 3.14 2.91
C ALA A 138 -5.40 4.23 3.93
N HIS A 139 -6.36 5.06 4.32
CA HIS A 139 -6.14 6.14 5.28
C HIS A 139 -6.25 5.71 6.75
N LEU A 140 -6.97 4.65 7.08
CA LEU A 140 -7.01 4.10 8.44
C LEU A 140 -5.70 3.40 8.81
N LEU A 141 -5.11 2.64 7.87
CA LEU A 141 -3.91 1.84 8.09
C LEU A 141 -2.72 2.62 8.71
N PRO A 142 -2.23 3.76 8.16
CA PRO A 142 -1.10 4.50 8.74
C PRO A 142 -1.38 5.02 10.15
N ASN A 143 -2.64 5.38 10.43
CA ASN A 143 -3.06 5.84 11.74
C ASN A 143 -3.08 4.68 12.75
N LEU A 144 -3.49 3.49 12.34
CA LEU A 144 -3.42 2.27 13.17
C LEU A 144 -1.97 1.84 13.43
N CYS A 145 -1.10 1.87 12.41
CA CYS A 145 0.33 1.60 12.58
C CYS A 145 0.97 2.58 13.59
N SER A 146 0.62 3.86 13.50
CA SER A 146 1.09 4.89 14.45
C SER A 146 0.59 4.63 15.88
N ALA A 147 -0.69 4.28 16.06
CA ALA A 147 -1.26 3.89 17.35
C ALA A 147 -0.56 2.66 17.94
N ARG A 148 -0.23 1.66 17.10
CA ARG A 148 0.55 0.50 17.50
C ARG A 148 1.95 0.88 17.96
N SER A 149 2.65 1.76 17.23
CA SER A 149 3.98 2.24 17.64
C SER A 149 3.94 2.98 18.98
N HIS A 150 2.89 3.77 19.25
CA HIS A 150 2.68 4.39 20.56
C HIS A 150 2.45 3.36 21.67
N LEU A 151 1.64 2.32 21.40
CA LEU A 151 1.42 1.22 22.34
C LEU A 151 2.73 0.47 22.64
N LEU A 152 3.56 0.20 21.64
CA LEU A 152 4.87 -0.44 21.82
C LEU A 152 5.83 0.42 22.65
N ASN A 153 5.88 1.73 22.40
CA ASN A 153 6.68 2.64 23.20
C ASN A 153 6.23 2.66 24.68
N ASP A 154 4.92 2.57 24.94
CA ASP A 154 4.38 2.47 26.30
C ASP A 154 4.69 1.10 26.93
N LEU A 155 4.69 0.01 26.15
CA LEU A 155 5.10 -1.33 26.55
C LEU A 155 6.57 -1.36 27.00
N GLU A 156 7.47 -0.80 26.19
CA GLU A 156 8.91 -0.73 26.48
C GLU A 156 9.18 0.08 27.76
N LYS A 157 8.53 1.24 27.92
CA LYS A 157 8.65 2.08 29.13
C LYS A 157 8.03 1.44 30.37
N GLY A 158 6.90 0.76 30.23
CA GLY A 158 6.19 0.09 31.32
C GLY A 158 6.85 -1.21 31.80
N SER A 159 7.57 -1.91 30.90
CA SER A 159 8.29 -3.15 31.20
C SER A 159 9.40 -2.97 32.25
N TRP A 160 9.92 -1.75 32.41
CA TRP A 160 10.90 -1.41 33.45
C TRP A 160 10.31 -1.40 34.88
N TRP A 161 8.99 -1.24 35.04
CA TRP A 161 8.38 -0.96 36.35
C TRP A 161 7.34 -1.97 36.85
N ARG A 162 6.75 -2.84 36.00
CA ARG A 162 5.77 -3.85 36.44
C ARG A 162 5.89 -5.17 35.67
N ARG A 163 6.10 -6.27 36.40
CA ARG A 163 6.18 -7.64 35.87
C ARG A 163 4.81 -8.30 35.73
N ASN A 164 4.62 -8.96 34.59
CA ASN A 164 3.72 -10.07 34.23
C ASN A 164 2.21 -9.82 34.03
N GLN A 165 1.50 -9.00 34.82
CA GLN A 165 0.06 -8.75 34.57
C GLN A 165 -0.24 -7.63 33.58
N SER A 166 0.59 -6.58 33.52
CA SER A 166 0.42 -5.49 32.55
C SER A 166 0.76 -5.93 31.12
N THR A 167 1.71 -6.85 30.97
CA THR A 167 2.20 -7.32 29.67
C THR A 167 1.13 -8.08 28.89
N SER A 168 0.31 -8.90 29.55
CA SER A 168 -0.74 -9.69 28.88
C SER A 168 -1.90 -8.83 28.38
N SER A 169 -2.29 -7.78 29.11
CA SER A 169 -3.33 -6.84 28.69
C SER A 169 -2.89 -5.97 27.51
N LEU A 170 -1.64 -5.51 27.53
CA LEU A 170 -1.08 -4.70 26.44
C LEU A 170 -0.83 -5.55 25.19
N GLN A 171 -0.44 -6.82 25.32
CA GLN A 171 -0.35 -7.74 24.17
C GLN A 171 -1.71 -7.96 23.50
N LYS A 172 -2.80 -8.13 24.28
CA LYS A 172 -4.15 -8.23 23.72
C LYS A 172 -4.53 -6.99 22.91
N LYS A 173 -4.13 -5.80 23.38
CA LYS A 173 -4.36 -4.53 22.68
C LYS A 173 -3.56 -4.41 21.39
N GLN A 174 -2.31 -4.89 21.39
CA GLN A 174 -1.48 -4.96 20.19
C GLN A 174 -2.11 -5.91 19.17
N ASN A 175 -2.47 -7.12 19.60
CA ASN A 175 -3.09 -8.13 18.74
C ASN A 175 -4.40 -7.61 18.12
N TYR A 176 -5.17 -6.81 18.86
CA TYR A 176 -6.39 -6.16 18.32
C TYR A 176 -6.08 -5.19 17.17
N ILE A 177 -5.08 -4.30 17.33
CA ILE A 177 -4.67 -3.40 16.24
C ILE A 177 -4.14 -4.21 15.06
N ASP A 178 -3.32 -5.22 15.33
CA ASP A 178 -2.74 -6.09 14.30
C ASP A 178 -3.80 -6.82 13.48
N GLN A 179 -4.85 -7.33 14.14
CA GLN A 179 -5.99 -7.95 13.46
C GLN A 179 -6.69 -6.97 12.52
N ILE A 180 -6.97 -5.74 12.97
CA ILE A 180 -7.62 -4.73 12.12
C ILE A 180 -6.75 -4.36 10.93
N CYS A 181 -5.45 -4.13 11.13
CA CYS A 181 -4.52 -3.86 10.04
C CYS A 181 -4.54 -5.01 9.01
N GLN A 182 -4.44 -6.26 9.48
CA GLN A 182 -4.44 -7.42 8.60
C GLN A 182 -5.77 -7.65 7.89
N THR A 183 -6.90 -7.23 8.47
CA THR A 183 -8.20 -7.25 7.79
C THR A 183 -8.27 -6.19 6.70
N LEU A 184 -7.78 -4.97 6.95
CA LEU A 184 -7.87 -3.88 5.97
C LEU A 184 -6.93 -4.04 4.78
N ILE A 185 -5.71 -4.57 4.99
CA ILE A 185 -4.66 -4.58 3.96
C ILE A 185 -5.10 -5.28 2.65
N PRO A 186 -5.70 -6.48 2.67
CA PRO A 186 -6.17 -7.15 1.45
C PRO A 186 -7.17 -6.32 0.65
N ASP A 187 -7.98 -5.50 1.31
CA ASP A 187 -9.09 -4.76 0.72
C ASP A 187 -8.65 -3.43 0.09
N ILE A 188 -7.54 -2.85 0.58
CA ILE A 188 -6.99 -1.60 0.04
C ILE A 188 -6.66 -1.72 -1.44
N LYS A 189 -6.19 -2.89 -1.88
CA LYS A 189 -5.74 -3.09 -3.27
C LYS A 189 -6.87 -3.02 -4.29
N HIS A 190 -8.12 -3.32 -3.90
CA HIS A 190 -9.25 -3.31 -4.82
C HIS A 190 -9.49 -1.93 -5.42
N GLY A 191 -9.17 -0.86 -4.68
CA GLY A 191 -9.24 0.52 -5.15
C GLY A 191 -8.26 0.87 -6.26
N LEU A 192 -7.17 0.10 -6.43
CA LEU A 192 -6.09 0.42 -7.37
C LEU A 192 -6.46 0.23 -8.83
N GLN A 193 -7.54 -0.50 -9.12
CA GLN A 193 -8.07 -0.64 -10.47
C GLN A 193 -8.77 0.64 -10.96
N PHE A 194 -9.19 1.51 -10.05
CA PHE A 194 -9.96 2.72 -10.36
C PHE A 194 -9.07 3.95 -10.44
N ALA A 195 -8.96 4.54 -11.64
CA ALA A 195 -8.05 5.64 -11.89
C ALA A 195 -8.29 6.89 -11.01
N SER A 196 -9.54 7.12 -10.57
CA SER A 196 -9.94 8.25 -9.71
C SER A 196 -9.30 8.21 -8.33
N VAL A 197 -9.15 7.03 -7.72
CA VAL A 197 -8.63 6.87 -6.36
C VAL A 197 -7.26 6.19 -6.31
N ALA A 198 -6.84 5.50 -7.37
CA ALA A 198 -5.59 4.74 -7.40
C ALA A 198 -4.35 5.59 -7.07
N ASP A 199 -4.26 6.82 -7.58
CA ASP A 199 -3.13 7.70 -7.29
C ASP A 199 -3.04 8.04 -5.79
N ILE A 200 -4.18 8.33 -5.15
CA ILE A 200 -4.28 8.69 -3.73
C ILE A 200 -3.98 7.48 -2.84
N ILE A 201 -4.59 6.34 -3.15
CA ILE A 201 -4.37 5.08 -2.43
C ILE A 201 -2.91 4.67 -2.53
N MET A 202 -2.29 4.75 -3.71
CA MET A 202 -0.86 4.43 -3.87
C MET A 202 0.06 5.38 -3.12
N ASP A 203 -0.25 6.68 -3.03
CA ASP A 203 0.50 7.59 -2.15
C ASP A 203 0.42 7.11 -0.71
N GLN A 204 -0.77 6.76 -0.24
CA GLN A 204 -0.95 6.39 1.14
C GLN A 204 -0.30 5.04 1.49
N ILE A 205 -0.37 4.05 0.60
CA ILE A 205 0.36 2.77 0.72
C ILE A 205 1.86 3.04 0.82
N PHE A 206 2.39 3.86 -0.10
CA PHE A 206 3.81 4.21 -0.16
C PHE A 206 4.28 4.87 1.13
N GLU A 207 3.58 5.91 1.60
CA GLU A 207 3.90 6.61 2.84
C GLU A 207 3.86 5.67 4.06
N THR A 208 2.87 4.78 4.11
CA THR A 208 2.71 3.83 5.21
C THR A 208 3.87 2.84 5.28
N ILE A 209 4.26 2.27 4.14
CA ILE A 209 5.37 1.32 4.08
C ILE A 209 6.70 1.98 4.47
N LEU A 210 6.94 3.21 4.03
CA LEU A 210 8.16 3.93 4.38
C LEU A 210 8.20 4.37 5.85
N ALA A 211 7.05 4.71 6.44
CA ALA A 211 6.96 5.07 7.85
C ALA A 211 7.06 3.85 8.78
N PHE A 212 6.55 2.69 8.34
CA PHE A 212 6.48 1.47 9.17
C PHE A 212 7.03 0.22 8.45
N PRO A 213 8.26 0.24 7.90
CA PRO A 213 8.79 -0.84 7.07
C PRO A 213 8.93 -2.14 7.85
N GLN A 214 9.38 -2.08 9.10
CA GLN A 214 9.47 -3.25 9.97
C GLN A 214 8.12 -3.96 10.13
N LEU A 215 7.05 -3.18 10.36
CA LEU A 215 5.73 -3.71 10.59
C LEU A 215 5.11 -4.28 9.30
N ILE A 216 5.10 -3.49 8.23
CA ILE A 216 4.40 -3.86 7.00
C ILE A 216 5.16 -4.94 6.23
N VAL A 217 6.49 -4.82 6.11
CA VAL A 217 7.31 -5.73 5.31
C VAL A 217 7.62 -7.02 6.07
N LEU A 218 8.06 -6.93 7.33
CA LEU A 218 8.58 -8.09 8.05
C LEU A 218 7.54 -8.77 8.92
N GLU A 219 6.78 -8.02 9.70
CA GLU A 219 5.79 -8.61 10.60
C GLU A 219 4.52 -9.05 9.86
N TYR A 220 4.01 -8.23 8.93
CA TYR A 220 2.79 -8.55 8.18
C TYR A 220 3.05 -9.21 6.82
N GLY A 221 4.26 -9.12 6.26
CA GLY A 221 4.60 -9.74 4.97
C GLY A 221 3.89 -9.13 3.76
N GLN A 222 3.55 -7.83 3.79
CA GLN A 222 2.62 -7.21 2.83
C GLN A 222 3.30 -6.45 1.70
N LEU A 223 4.44 -6.94 1.20
CA LEU A 223 5.07 -6.36 0.00
C LEU A 223 4.22 -6.53 -1.26
N ASP A 224 3.33 -7.53 -1.30
CA ASP A 224 2.41 -7.70 -2.43
C ASP A 224 1.45 -6.49 -2.59
N LEU A 225 1.21 -5.71 -1.54
CA LEU A 225 0.38 -4.50 -1.59
C LEU A 225 0.90 -3.46 -2.59
N ILE A 226 2.22 -3.30 -2.73
CA ILE A 226 2.82 -2.43 -3.75
C ILE A 226 2.87 -3.11 -5.12
N GLY A 227 2.84 -4.44 -5.18
CA GLY A 227 2.80 -5.21 -6.43
C GLY A 227 1.53 -5.00 -7.23
N GLU A 228 0.41 -4.74 -6.55
CA GLU A 228 -0.87 -4.44 -7.19
C GLU A 228 -0.78 -3.14 -8.01
N GLY A 229 0.00 -2.15 -7.54
CA GLY A 229 0.31 -0.94 -8.29
C GLY A 229 1.11 -1.16 -9.58
N LEU A 230 1.71 -2.33 -9.77
CA LEU A 230 2.40 -2.73 -11.01
C LEU A 230 1.49 -3.43 -12.03
N GLN A 231 0.30 -3.90 -11.62
CA GLN A 231 -0.60 -4.65 -12.51
C GLN A 231 -1.43 -3.71 -13.38
N PHE A 232 -1.88 -2.60 -12.82
CA PHE A 232 -2.70 -1.63 -13.54
C PHE A 232 -1.80 -0.75 -14.42
N LYS A 233 -2.24 -0.46 -15.66
CA LYS A 233 -1.50 0.36 -16.65
C LYS A 233 -1.36 1.85 -16.25
N ASN A 234 -1.34 2.15 -14.95
CA ASN A 234 -1.13 3.49 -14.41
C ASN A 234 0.37 3.76 -14.23
N ARG A 235 0.92 4.60 -15.11
CA ARG A 235 2.34 5.01 -15.10
C ARG A 235 2.78 5.68 -13.80
N LYS A 236 1.89 6.42 -13.13
CA LYS A 236 2.21 7.07 -11.85
C LYS A 236 2.31 6.04 -10.73
N ALA A 237 1.37 5.10 -10.66
CA ALA A 237 1.42 3.99 -9.72
C ALA A 237 2.72 3.19 -9.88
N VAL A 238 3.05 2.77 -11.11
CA VAL A 238 4.31 2.09 -11.42
C VAL A 238 5.52 2.90 -10.94
N SER A 239 5.59 4.20 -11.26
CA SER A 239 6.71 5.04 -10.83
C SER A 239 6.84 5.13 -9.31
N LYS A 240 5.72 5.19 -8.57
CA LYS A 240 5.72 5.19 -7.10
C LYS A 240 6.19 3.86 -6.53
N VAL A 241 5.76 2.73 -7.10
CA VAL A 241 6.22 1.40 -6.68
C VAL A 241 7.73 1.27 -6.86
N LEU A 242 8.26 1.63 -8.04
CA LEU A 242 9.70 1.58 -8.30
C LEU A 242 10.50 2.48 -7.35
N GLN A 243 9.94 3.66 -7.01
CA GLN A 243 10.53 4.54 -6.01
C GLN A 243 10.50 3.91 -4.60
N CYS A 244 9.42 3.21 -4.25
CA CYS A 244 9.26 2.52 -2.97
C CYS A 244 10.33 1.45 -2.80
N LEU A 245 10.44 0.57 -3.81
CA LEU A 245 11.41 -0.52 -3.82
C LEU A 245 12.83 0.04 -3.71
N LYS A 246 13.15 1.10 -4.46
CA LYS A 246 14.48 1.74 -4.38
C LYS A 246 14.78 2.27 -2.99
N ILE A 247 13.83 2.97 -2.36
CA ILE A 247 14.03 3.53 -1.02
C ILE A 247 14.19 2.40 0.00
N LEU A 248 13.34 1.37 -0.04
CA LEU A 248 13.42 0.23 0.89
C LEU A 248 14.70 -0.59 0.75
N MET A 249 15.38 -0.52 -0.40
CA MET A 249 16.68 -1.13 -0.64
C MET A 249 17.86 -0.31 -0.07
N VAL A 250 17.65 0.91 0.43
CA VAL A 250 18.71 1.72 1.06
C VAL A 250 19.03 1.18 2.46
N ASP A 251 20.31 1.20 2.86
CA ASP A 251 20.83 0.73 4.16
C ASP A 251 20.28 1.48 5.39
N ALA A 252 19.35 2.42 5.21
CA ALA A 252 18.67 3.13 6.28
C ALA A 252 17.66 2.25 7.04
N PHE A 253 17.28 1.11 6.47
CA PHE A 253 16.31 0.18 7.05
C PHE A 253 16.99 -1.07 7.62
N HIS A 254 16.29 -1.80 8.50
CA HIS A 254 16.81 -3.06 9.07
C HIS A 254 17.22 -4.05 7.95
N SER A 255 18.34 -4.76 8.16
CA SER A 255 18.93 -5.66 7.15
C SER A 255 17.94 -6.71 6.64
N GLY A 256 17.07 -7.25 7.50
CA GLY A 256 16.03 -8.20 7.11
C GLY A 256 15.00 -7.63 6.14
N ALA A 257 14.69 -6.33 6.22
CA ALA A 257 13.76 -5.68 5.30
C ALA A 257 14.37 -5.55 3.90
N LYS A 258 15.67 -5.19 3.82
CA LYS A 258 16.41 -5.09 2.56
C LYS A 258 16.44 -6.44 1.84
N GLU A 259 16.76 -7.53 2.54
CA GLU A 259 16.76 -8.89 1.97
C GLU A 259 15.37 -9.33 1.49
N THR A 260 14.33 -9.08 2.29
CA THR A 260 12.94 -9.40 1.94
C THR A 260 12.49 -8.66 0.67
N VAL A 261 12.86 -7.38 0.55
CA VAL A 261 12.56 -6.54 -0.61
C VAL A 261 13.34 -7.00 -1.84
N ALA A 262 14.61 -7.37 -1.68
CA ALA A 262 15.43 -7.91 -2.75
C ALA A 262 14.84 -9.21 -3.32
N LEU A 263 14.45 -10.16 -2.46
CA LEU A 263 13.76 -11.38 -2.86
C LEU A 263 12.44 -11.08 -3.57
N TYR A 264 11.69 -10.09 -3.10
CA TYR A 264 10.46 -9.67 -3.74
C TYR A 264 10.69 -9.11 -5.15
N ILE A 265 11.70 -8.26 -5.35
CA ILE A 265 12.08 -7.72 -6.67
C ILE A 265 12.38 -8.87 -7.64
N LEU A 266 13.19 -9.84 -7.23
CA LEU A 266 13.55 -11.00 -8.04
C LEU A 266 12.35 -11.90 -8.32
N ARG A 267 11.44 -12.09 -7.36
CA ARG A 267 10.19 -12.84 -7.58
C ARG A 267 9.28 -12.16 -8.61
N ARG A 268 9.36 -10.84 -8.76
CA ARG A 268 8.57 -10.04 -9.71
C ARG A 268 9.32 -9.75 -11.02
N GLU A 269 10.43 -10.43 -11.27
CA GLU A 269 11.30 -10.24 -12.42
C GLU A 269 10.53 -10.11 -13.75
N THR A 270 9.75 -11.11 -14.14
CA THR A 270 9.03 -11.11 -15.42
C THR A 270 8.11 -9.90 -15.58
N GLN A 271 7.41 -9.50 -14.49
CA GLN A 271 6.52 -8.35 -14.50
C GLN A 271 7.31 -7.04 -14.66
N LEU A 272 8.41 -6.88 -13.92
CA LEU A 272 9.29 -5.72 -14.00
C LEU A 272 9.93 -5.62 -15.39
N THR A 273 10.37 -6.73 -15.96
CA THR A 273 10.90 -6.79 -17.33
C THR A 273 9.86 -6.36 -18.37
N CYS A 274 8.60 -6.79 -18.24
CA CYS A 274 7.52 -6.32 -19.12
C CYS A 274 7.26 -4.81 -18.98
N ILE A 275 7.31 -4.28 -17.75
CA ILE A 275 7.14 -2.85 -17.48
C ILE A 275 8.30 -2.04 -18.07
N MET A 276 9.53 -2.56 -17.96
CA MET A 276 10.73 -1.98 -18.54
C MET A 276 10.58 -1.80 -20.06
N ASP A 277 10.05 -2.80 -20.76
CA ASP A 277 9.83 -2.71 -22.21
C ASP A 277 8.65 -1.79 -22.57
N ALA A 278 7.59 -1.79 -21.77
CA ALA A 278 6.42 -0.94 -22.00
C ALA A 278 6.69 0.55 -21.75
N TYR A 279 7.57 0.87 -20.79
CA TYR A 279 7.83 2.24 -20.35
C TYR A 279 9.33 2.55 -20.34
N LYS A 280 9.85 3.06 -21.46
CA LYS A 280 11.27 3.44 -21.61
C LYS A 280 11.84 4.28 -20.44
N LYS A 281 11.03 5.17 -19.83
CA LYS A 281 11.44 6.00 -18.68
C LYS A 281 11.73 5.20 -17.39
N THR A 282 11.36 3.93 -17.32
CA THR A 282 11.58 3.08 -16.15
C THR A 282 12.77 2.12 -16.32
N GLU A 283 13.39 2.06 -17.51
CA GLU A 283 14.49 1.12 -17.80
C GLU A 283 15.62 1.20 -16.78
N SER A 284 16.24 2.38 -16.64
CA SER A 284 17.32 2.57 -15.68
C SER A 284 16.91 2.21 -14.24
N LYS A 285 15.69 2.59 -13.83
CA LYS A 285 15.19 2.28 -12.48
C LYS A 285 15.08 0.77 -12.24
N ILE A 286 14.55 0.03 -13.20
CA ILE A 286 14.32 -1.41 -13.07
C ILE A 286 15.65 -2.18 -13.13
N LEU A 287 16.55 -1.81 -14.04
CA LEU A 287 17.88 -2.44 -14.11
C LEU A 287 18.67 -2.24 -12.81
N HIS A 288 18.65 -1.03 -12.25
CA HIS A 288 19.30 -0.79 -10.95
C HIS A 288 18.63 -1.55 -9.81
N LEU A 289 17.30 -1.73 -9.81
CA LEU A 289 16.64 -2.57 -8.81
C LEU A 289 17.09 -4.04 -8.89
N PHE A 290 17.29 -4.57 -10.11
CA PHE A 290 17.85 -5.92 -10.26
C PHE A 290 19.28 -6.01 -9.75
N LEU A 291 20.13 -5.04 -10.08
CA LEU A 291 21.51 -4.98 -9.58
C LEU A 291 21.55 -4.93 -8.05
N ASP A 292 20.78 -4.03 -7.45
CA ASP A 292 20.70 -3.87 -6.00
C ASP A 292 20.18 -5.16 -5.34
N ALA A 293 19.17 -5.82 -5.93
CA ALA A 293 18.61 -7.04 -5.39
C ALA A 293 19.59 -8.24 -5.48
N LEU A 294 20.27 -8.41 -6.61
CA LEU A 294 21.29 -9.44 -6.78
C LEU A 294 22.51 -9.20 -5.90
N GLY A 295 22.89 -7.94 -5.68
CA GLY A 295 23.96 -7.57 -4.74
C GLY A 295 23.64 -7.94 -3.29
N VAL A 296 22.35 -8.07 -2.93
CA VAL A 296 21.90 -8.46 -1.59
C VAL A 296 21.72 -9.97 -1.46
N VAL A 297 21.01 -10.61 -2.39
CA VAL A 297 20.62 -12.02 -2.28
C VAL A 297 21.70 -12.96 -2.85
N GLY A 298 22.57 -12.47 -3.74
CA GLY A 298 23.60 -13.27 -4.40
C GLY A 298 23.04 -14.11 -5.56
N ASN A 299 23.38 -15.40 -5.58
CA ASN A 299 23.23 -16.34 -6.72
C ASN A 299 21.77 -16.73 -7.05
N VAL A 300 20.91 -15.75 -7.29
CA VAL A 300 19.60 -15.97 -7.90
C VAL A 300 19.74 -15.72 -9.40
N LEU A 301 19.46 -16.75 -10.19
CA LEU A 301 19.54 -16.67 -11.64
C LEU A 301 18.27 -16.02 -12.19
N LEU A 302 18.43 -14.92 -12.94
CA LEU A 302 17.35 -14.34 -13.74
C LEU A 302 16.93 -15.33 -14.84
N SER A 303 15.67 -15.31 -15.25
CA SER A 303 15.21 -16.15 -16.37
C SER A 303 15.91 -15.78 -17.68
N GLU A 304 16.08 -16.77 -18.57
CA GLU A 304 16.68 -16.58 -19.89
C GLU A 304 15.97 -15.48 -20.69
N GLU A 305 14.63 -15.43 -20.63
CA GLU A 305 13.83 -14.38 -21.29
C GLU A 305 14.18 -12.96 -20.79
N THR A 306 14.34 -12.78 -19.48
CA THR A 306 14.76 -11.49 -18.92
C THR A 306 16.20 -11.19 -19.28
N ALA A 307 17.10 -12.18 -19.23
CA ALA A 307 18.49 -12.01 -19.59
C ALA A 307 18.62 -11.55 -21.05
N GLU A 308 17.90 -12.17 -21.99
CA GLU A 308 17.85 -11.74 -23.39
C GLU A 308 17.39 -10.29 -23.54
N LYS A 309 16.31 -9.92 -22.84
CA LYS A 309 15.79 -8.54 -22.86
C LYS A 309 16.78 -7.54 -22.29
N ILE A 310 17.52 -7.90 -21.24
CA ILE A 310 18.59 -7.07 -20.66
C ILE A 310 19.74 -6.91 -21.66
N VAL A 311 20.16 -7.98 -22.34
CA VAL A 311 21.22 -7.94 -23.37
C VAL A 311 20.89 -6.93 -24.46
N LEU A 312 19.64 -6.89 -24.93
CA LEU A 312 19.22 -5.90 -25.94
C LEU A 312 19.39 -4.45 -25.46
N LYS A 313 19.35 -4.18 -24.15
CA LYS A 313 19.53 -2.83 -23.59
C LYS A 313 20.99 -2.36 -23.63
N MET A 314 21.97 -3.26 -23.75
CA MET A 314 23.39 -2.92 -23.90
C MET A 314 23.67 -2.11 -25.17
N PHE A 315 22.78 -2.19 -26.17
CA PHE A 315 22.89 -1.51 -27.46
C PHE A 315 22.01 -0.26 -27.55
N GLY A 316 21.58 0.28 -26.41
CA GLY A 316 20.79 1.51 -26.33
C GLY A 316 21.60 2.79 -26.57
N THR A 317 20.96 3.93 -26.28
CA THR A 317 21.60 5.27 -26.35
C THR A 317 21.82 5.90 -24.97
N ASP A 318 21.21 5.36 -23.92
CA ASP A 318 21.31 5.86 -22.55
C ASP A 318 22.43 5.14 -21.81
N GLN A 319 23.49 5.87 -21.47
CA GLN A 319 24.69 5.30 -20.85
C GLN A 319 24.39 4.62 -19.50
N ALA A 320 23.45 5.15 -18.71
CA ALA A 320 23.12 4.55 -17.41
C ALA A 320 22.42 3.20 -17.60
N VAL A 321 21.55 3.10 -18.61
CA VAL A 321 20.89 1.85 -19.00
C VAL A 321 21.89 0.84 -19.55
N ILE A 322 22.79 1.28 -20.44
CA ILE A 322 23.82 0.43 -21.05
C ILE A 322 24.73 -0.18 -19.97
N ASN A 323 25.28 0.66 -19.09
CA ASN A 323 26.19 0.20 -18.04
C ASN A 323 25.50 -0.81 -17.11
N ALA A 324 24.28 -0.51 -16.67
CA ALA A 324 23.54 -1.42 -15.79
C ALA A 324 23.21 -2.75 -16.48
N ALA A 325 22.92 -2.73 -17.78
CA ALA A 325 22.66 -3.95 -18.56
C ALA A 325 23.93 -4.81 -18.74
N ILE A 326 25.09 -4.18 -18.97
CA ILE A 326 26.39 -4.87 -19.02
C ILE A 326 26.67 -5.57 -17.69
N ASP A 327 26.50 -4.86 -16.57
CA ASP A 327 26.73 -5.41 -15.23
C ASP A 327 25.82 -6.62 -14.95
N LEU A 328 24.52 -6.51 -15.27
CA LEU A 328 23.55 -7.60 -15.11
C LEU A 328 23.86 -8.80 -16.00
N HIS A 329 24.25 -8.57 -17.24
CA HIS A 329 24.65 -9.64 -18.16
C HIS A 329 25.91 -10.36 -17.65
N GLY A 330 26.90 -9.61 -17.16
CA GLY A 330 28.09 -10.18 -16.53
C GLY A 330 27.73 -11.07 -15.33
N ILE A 331 26.83 -10.62 -14.45
CA ILE A 331 26.33 -11.42 -13.30
C ILE A 331 25.63 -12.70 -13.78
N TYR A 332 24.78 -12.61 -14.81
CA TYR A 332 24.10 -13.77 -15.38
C TYR A 332 25.10 -14.80 -15.94
N CYS A 333 26.06 -14.37 -16.76
CA CYS A 333 27.10 -15.25 -17.31
C CYS A 333 27.95 -15.89 -16.22
N ALA A 334 28.34 -15.13 -15.19
CA ALA A 334 29.07 -15.66 -14.04
C ALA A 334 28.29 -16.73 -13.26
N SER A 335 26.96 -16.63 -13.25
CA SER A 335 26.09 -17.55 -12.51
C SER A 335 25.86 -18.89 -13.21
N ILE A 336 26.04 -18.94 -14.53
CA ILE A 336 25.85 -20.16 -15.35
C ILE A 336 27.18 -20.84 -15.78
N HIS A 337 28.33 -20.19 -15.58
CA HIS A 337 29.65 -20.74 -15.94
C HIS A 337 30.51 -21.06 -14.71
N PRO A 338 31.42 -22.06 -14.78
CA PRO A 338 32.34 -22.38 -13.69
C PRO A 338 33.30 -21.22 -13.36
N PRO A 339 33.69 -21.01 -12.09
CA PRO A 339 34.51 -19.86 -11.64
C PRO A 339 35.82 -19.63 -12.41
N ALA A 340 36.43 -20.69 -12.95
CA ALA A 340 37.70 -20.63 -13.67
C ALA A 340 37.59 -20.03 -15.09
N GLU A 341 36.37 -19.89 -15.62
CA GLU A 341 36.13 -19.40 -16.99
C GLU A 341 35.26 -18.13 -17.01
N VAL A 342 34.88 -17.57 -15.86
CA VAL A 342 33.89 -16.49 -15.74
C VAL A 342 34.30 -15.22 -16.47
N GLU A 343 35.53 -14.72 -16.27
CA GLU A 343 35.98 -13.48 -16.93
C GLU A 343 36.06 -13.64 -18.45
N THR A 344 36.61 -14.76 -18.92
CA THR A 344 36.77 -15.04 -20.35
C THR A 344 35.42 -15.29 -21.04
N ASN A 345 34.51 -16.02 -20.39
CA ASN A 345 33.19 -16.34 -20.92
C ASN A 345 32.23 -15.14 -20.84
N ALA A 346 32.32 -14.29 -19.82
CA ALA A 346 31.54 -13.05 -19.76
C ALA A 346 31.96 -12.08 -20.87
N LEU A 347 33.27 -11.90 -21.08
CA LEU A 347 33.78 -11.07 -22.20
C LEU A 347 33.44 -11.67 -23.57
N ALA A 348 33.53 -12.99 -23.73
CA ALA A 348 33.14 -13.68 -24.95
C ALA A 348 31.64 -13.56 -25.23
N ALA A 349 30.78 -13.68 -24.21
CA ALA A 349 29.33 -13.52 -24.34
C ALA A 349 28.95 -12.07 -24.69
N ILE A 350 29.62 -11.07 -24.09
CA ILE A 350 29.47 -9.67 -24.47
C ILE A 350 29.87 -9.48 -25.95
N LEU A 351 31.02 -10.02 -26.37
CA LEU A 351 31.49 -9.95 -27.76
C LEU A 351 30.53 -10.64 -28.73
N GLU A 352 30.01 -11.81 -28.39
CA GLU A 352 29.05 -12.56 -29.19
C GLU A 352 27.72 -11.82 -29.32
N ALA A 353 27.24 -11.19 -28.24
CA ALA A 353 26.08 -10.32 -28.29
C ALA A 353 26.32 -9.10 -29.20
N PHE A 354 27.51 -8.50 -29.15
CA PHE A 354 27.92 -7.41 -30.05
C PHE A 354 27.91 -7.88 -31.52
N GLU A 355 28.49 -9.04 -31.83
CA GLU A 355 28.49 -9.62 -33.17
C GLU A 355 27.07 -9.94 -33.67
N ARG A 356 26.19 -10.41 -32.79
CA ARG A 356 24.83 -10.83 -33.14
C ARG A 356 23.83 -9.69 -33.29
N TYR A 357 23.95 -8.64 -32.48
CA TYR A 357 22.93 -7.58 -32.42
C TYR A 357 23.43 -6.22 -32.92
N ALA A 358 24.70 -5.86 -32.72
CA ALA A 358 25.24 -4.56 -33.15
C ALA A 358 25.88 -4.61 -34.55
N TYR A 359 26.61 -5.68 -34.86
CA TYR A 359 27.32 -5.83 -36.13
C TYR A 359 26.39 -5.84 -37.37
N PRO A 360 25.22 -6.49 -37.35
CA PRO A 360 24.27 -6.42 -38.45
C PRO A 360 23.71 -5.01 -38.65
N LEU A 361 23.59 -4.21 -37.59
CA LEU A 361 23.08 -2.83 -37.68
C LEU A 361 24.16 -1.86 -38.20
N ALA A 362 25.43 -2.09 -37.86
CA ALA A 362 26.55 -1.29 -38.34
C ALA A 362 26.86 -1.52 -39.83
N SER A 363 26.55 -2.70 -40.38
CA SER A 363 26.74 -3.01 -41.81
C SER A 363 25.66 -2.44 -42.74
N PHE A 364 24.60 -1.82 -42.19
CA PHE A 364 23.55 -1.13 -42.96
C PHE A 364 23.68 0.41 -42.98
N ASN A 365 24.72 0.99 -42.36
CA ASN A 365 25.02 2.43 -42.42
C ASN A 365 26.08 2.76 -43.47
#